data_AF-A0A951XKJ3-F1
#
_entry.id   AF-A0A951XKJ3-F1
#
_cell.length_a   1.000
_cell.length_b   1.000
_cell.length_c   1.000
_cell.angle_alpha   90.00
_cell.angle_beta   90.00
_cell.angle_gamma   90.00
#
_symmetry.space_group_name_H-M   'P 1'
#
loop_
_entity.id
_entity.type
_entity.pdbx_description
1 polymer ?
#
loop_
_entity_poly.entity_id
_entity_poly.type
_entity_poly.pdbx_seq_one_letter_code
_entity_poly.pdbx_strand_id
1 'polypeptide(L)'
;MKKPVISLSAIQRIDAEPLRKALDLHRKATSEITAARQREADLQLEICSFLDSVDPGDERALSLVANKKVQAEVLPRLIAKVERQVADEIVPALLREADTFRDSLRRFYAEAAETVAGQIAAIFRPFFAPQPNRAGELVDRALDIARQTDDCLRIYERLEQVTRVAVPDQPRSNDPARHDAALVEAARHLLTLAEQG
;
A
#
# COMPACT_ATOMS: atom_id res chain seq x y z
N MET A 1 -30.67 -13.86 27.46
CA MET A 1 -31.03 -13.13 26.22
C MET A 1 -29.84 -13.23 25.27
N LYS A 2 -30.03 -13.72 24.04
CA LYS A 2 -28.95 -13.76 23.04
C LYS A 2 -28.69 -12.34 22.56
N LYS A 3 -27.47 -11.82 22.70
CA LYS A 3 -27.09 -10.53 22.11
C LYS A 3 -27.31 -10.63 20.59
N PRO A 4 -27.96 -9.65 19.94
CA PRO A 4 -27.94 -9.59 18.49
C PRO A 4 -26.48 -9.45 18.06
N VAL A 5 -25.93 -10.49 17.44
CA VAL A 5 -24.62 -10.43 16.82
C VAL A 5 -24.85 -9.72 15.50
N ILE A 6 -24.54 -8.42 15.47
CA ILE A 6 -24.49 -7.66 14.23
C ILE A 6 -23.31 -8.23 13.44
N SER A 7 -23.61 -9.14 12.51
CA SER A 7 -22.59 -9.84 11.76
C SER A 7 -22.07 -8.93 10.65
N LEU A 8 -20.92 -8.30 10.88
CA LEU A 8 -20.15 -7.57 9.87
C LEU A 8 -19.72 -8.44 8.68
N SER A 9 -19.93 -9.76 8.77
CA SER A 9 -19.57 -10.75 7.75
C SER A 9 -20.37 -10.67 6.44
N ALA A 10 -21.44 -9.86 6.37
CA ALA A 10 -22.22 -9.66 5.14
C ALA A 10 -21.63 -8.55 4.24
N ILE A 11 -20.64 -7.81 4.74
CA ILE A 11 -19.99 -6.75 3.98
C ILE A 11 -18.94 -7.41 3.09
N GLN A 12 -18.99 -7.12 1.78
CA GLN A 12 -18.07 -7.68 0.78
C GLN A 12 -16.62 -7.60 1.25
N ARG A 13 -15.88 -8.71 1.15
CA ARG A 13 -14.42 -8.68 1.31
C ARG A 13 -13.86 -7.79 0.20
N ILE A 14 -13.33 -6.63 0.57
CA ILE A 14 -12.63 -5.74 -0.35
C ILE A 14 -11.45 -6.53 -0.94
N ASP A 15 -11.34 -6.54 -2.26
CA ASP A 15 -10.25 -7.24 -2.93
C ASP A 15 -8.93 -6.49 -2.73
N ALA A 16 -8.04 -7.09 -1.95
CA ALA A 16 -6.70 -6.57 -1.67
C ALA A 16 -5.65 -7.07 -2.67
N GLU A 17 -6.01 -7.99 -3.57
CA GLU A 17 -5.08 -8.65 -4.48
C GLU A 17 -4.38 -7.68 -5.46
N PRO A 18 -5.04 -6.66 -6.04
CA PRO A 18 -4.37 -5.70 -6.90
C PRO A 18 -3.22 -4.96 -6.19
N LEU A 19 -3.46 -4.51 -4.96
CA LEU A 19 -2.46 -3.82 -4.15
C LEU A 19 -1.29 -4.73 -3.76
N ARG A 20 -1.58 -5.99 -3.39
CA ARG A 20 -0.55 -7.00 -3.08
C ARG A 20 0.34 -7.26 -4.30
N LYS A 21 -0.24 -7.45 -5.48
CA LYS A 21 0.50 -7.64 -6.74
C LYS A 21 1.39 -6.43 -7.07
N ALA A 22 0.89 -5.21 -6.91
CA ALA A 22 1.67 -4.01 -7.16
C ALA A 22 2.87 -3.90 -6.19
N LEU A 23 2.67 -4.20 -4.91
CA LEU A 23 3.75 -4.24 -3.92
C LEU A 23 4.81 -5.32 -4.22
N ASP A 24 4.38 -6.51 -4.65
CA ASP A 24 5.29 -7.58 -5.03
C ASP A 24 6.11 -7.22 -6.26
N LEU A 25 5.50 -6.57 -7.25
CA LEU A 25 6.19 -6.07 -8.44
C LEU A 25 7.26 -5.04 -8.05
N HIS A 26 6.92 -4.09 -7.17
CA HIS A 26 7.86 -3.11 -6.64
C HIS A 26 9.02 -3.76 -5.87
N ARG A 27 8.72 -4.73 -4.99
CA ARG A 27 9.73 -5.48 -4.22
C ARG A 27 10.67 -6.25 -5.14
N LYS A 28 10.14 -6.89 -6.17
CA LYS A 28 10.93 -7.63 -7.17
C LYS A 28 11.87 -6.69 -7.90
N ALA A 29 11.36 -5.59 -8.46
CA ALA A 29 12.16 -4.63 -9.22
C ALA A 29 13.27 -3.97 -8.38
N THR A 30 12.96 -3.58 -7.13
CA THR A 30 13.97 -3.00 -6.21
C THR A 30 15.04 -4.02 -5.81
N SER A 31 14.67 -5.29 -5.63
CA SER A 31 15.63 -6.37 -5.39
C SER A 31 16.54 -6.63 -6.60
N GLU A 32 16.00 -6.56 -7.81
CA GLU A 32 16.77 -6.71 -9.05
C GLU A 32 17.76 -5.56 -9.24
N ILE A 33 17.35 -4.31 -8.98
CA ILE A 33 18.24 -3.15 -9.02
C ILE A 33 19.36 -3.31 -7.99
N THR A 34 19.02 -3.68 -6.75
CA THR A 34 20.01 -3.85 -5.67
C THR A 34 21.01 -4.95 -6.02
N ALA A 35 20.55 -6.09 -6.51
CA ALA A 35 21.41 -7.18 -6.94
C ALA A 35 22.30 -6.79 -8.14
N ALA A 36 21.76 -6.03 -9.10
CA ALA A 36 22.54 -5.56 -10.24
C ALA A 36 23.61 -4.55 -9.84
N ARG A 37 23.30 -3.60 -8.94
CA ARG A 37 24.28 -2.64 -8.38
C ARG A 37 25.37 -3.35 -7.58
N GLN A 38 25.04 -4.39 -6.81
CA GLN A 38 26.04 -5.18 -6.11
C GLN A 38 26.99 -5.87 -7.10
N ARG A 39 26.44 -6.53 -8.13
CA ARG A 39 27.26 -7.18 -9.17
C ARG A 39 28.14 -6.17 -9.93
N GLU A 40 27.66 -4.95 -10.14
CA GLU A 40 28.46 -3.88 -10.74
C GLU A 40 29.66 -3.53 -9.87
N ALA A 41 29.45 -3.33 -8.57
CA ALA A 41 30.52 -3.05 -7.62
C ALA A 41 31.54 -4.20 -7.53
N ASP A 42 31.05 -5.45 -7.46
CA ASP A 42 31.89 -6.64 -7.41
C ASP A 42 32.75 -6.76 -8.68
N LEU A 43 32.15 -6.54 -9.86
CA LEU A 43 32.86 -6.61 -11.14
C LEU A 43 33.90 -5.49 -11.29
N GLN A 44 33.62 -4.28 -10.80
CA GLN A 44 34.59 -3.18 -10.79
C GLN A 44 35.80 -3.53 -9.90
N LEU A 45 35.57 -4.08 -8.71
CA LEU A 45 36.63 -4.55 -7.82
C LEU A 45 37.46 -5.66 -8.45
N GLU A 46 36.82 -6.63 -9.10
CA GLU A 46 37.51 -7.70 -9.83
C GLU A 46 38.39 -7.15 -10.96
N ILE A 47 37.90 -6.17 -11.73
CA ILE A 47 38.67 -5.55 -12.82
C ILE A 47 39.90 -4.82 -12.26
N CYS A 48 39.73 -4.02 -11.21
CA CYS A 48 40.84 -3.31 -10.57
C CYS A 48 41.89 -4.28 -10.03
N SER A 49 41.46 -5.28 -9.24
CA SER A 49 42.35 -6.30 -8.68
C SER A 49 43.09 -7.10 -9.76
N PHE A 50 42.40 -7.45 -10.85
CA PHE A 50 43.02 -8.16 -11.96
C PHE A 50 44.05 -7.28 -12.69
N LEU A 51 43.74 -6.02 -12.96
CA LEU A 51 44.65 -5.06 -13.58
C LEU A 51 45.92 -4.84 -12.77
N ASP A 52 45.84 -4.84 -11.43
CA ASP A 52 46.99 -4.69 -10.54
C ASP A 52 47.94 -5.90 -10.56
N SER A 53 47.45 -7.06 -11.00
CA SER A 53 48.17 -8.34 -10.97
C SER A 53 48.70 -8.81 -12.33
N VAL A 54 48.34 -8.12 -13.43
CA VAL A 54 48.60 -8.57 -14.80
C VAL A 54 49.74 -7.79 -15.43
N ASP A 55 50.62 -8.51 -16.13
CA ASP A 55 51.65 -7.90 -16.98
C ASP A 55 50.98 -7.17 -18.17
N PRO A 56 51.23 -5.87 -18.38
CA PRO A 56 50.69 -5.14 -19.53
C PRO A 56 51.11 -5.71 -20.91
N GLY A 57 52.11 -6.59 -20.98
CA GLY A 57 52.49 -7.32 -22.19
C GLY A 57 51.66 -8.58 -22.51
N ASP A 58 50.79 -9.03 -21.59
CA ASP A 58 49.96 -10.23 -21.80
C ASP A 58 48.63 -9.91 -22.51
N GLU A 59 48.64 -10.06 -23.83
CA GLU A 59 47.47 -9.81 -24.70
C GLU A 59 46.23 -10.66 -24.34
N ARG A 60 46.41 -11.87 -23.79
CA ARG A 60 45.27 -12.72 -23.39
C ARG A 60 44.63 -12.20 -22.11
N ALA A 61 45.44 -11.79 -21.14
CA ALA A 61 44.95 -11.18 -19.91
C ALA A 61 44.23 -9.84 -20.20
N LEU A 62 44.78 -9.02 -21.10
CA LEU A 62 44.13 -7.78 -21.55
C LEU A 62 42.79 -8.03 -22.25
N SER A 63 42.67 -9.11 -23.04
CA SER A 63 41.41 -9.50 -23.69
C SER A 63 40.33 -9.91 -22.67
N LEU A 64 40.72 -10.60 -21.58
CA LEU A 64 39.79 -10.94 -20.48
C LEU A 64 39.32 -9.70 -19.73
N VAL A 65 40.20 -8.72 -19.49
CA VAL A 65 39.82 -7.42 -18.91
C VAL A 65 38.86 -6.67 -19.81
N ALA A 66 39.12 -6.65 -21.12
CA ALA A 66 38.24 -5.99 -22.08
C ALA A 66 36.81 -6.59 -22.01
N ASN A 67 36.69 -7.92 -21.91
CA ASN A 67 35.38 -8.58 -21.75
C ASN A 67 34.70 -8.19 -20.42
N LYS A 68 35.42 -8.23 -19.30
CA LYS A 68 34.88 -7.79 -18.00
C LYS A 68 34.47 -6.31 -18.01
N LYS A 69 35.24 -5.43 -18.68
CA LYS A 69 34.89 -4.01 -18.86
C LYS A 69 33.60 -3.84 -19.65
N VAL A 70 33.41 -4.60 -20.74
CA VAL A 70 32.14 -4.59 -21.49
C VAL A 70 30.97 -5.03 -20.60
N GLN A 71 31.15 -6.07 -19.78
CA GLN A 71 30.11 -6.49 -18.83
C GLN A 71 29.80 -5.39 -17.80
N ALA A 72 30.83 -4.69 -17.30
CA ALA A 72 30.68 -3.57 -16.38
C ALA A 72 29.97 -2.36 -17.03
N GLU A 73 30.10 -2.16 -18.34
CA GLU A 73 29.39 -1.09 -19.06
C GLU A 73 27.91 -1.41 -19.34
N VAL A 74 27.55 -2.70 -19.42
CA VAL A 74 26.17 -3.13 -19.68
C VAL A 74 25.30 -3.04 -18.42
N LEU A 75 25.85 -3.34 -17.24
CA LEU A 75 25.10 -3.34 -15.97
C LEU A 75 24.43 -1.99 -15.64
N PRO A 76 25.10 -0.83 -15.75
CA PRO A 76 24.47 0.48 -15.55
C PRO A 76 23.28 0.74 -16.47
N ARG A 77 23.36 0.28 -17.73
CA ARG A 77 22.26 0.45 -18.72
C ARG A 77 21.05 -0.40 -18.34
N LEU A 78 21.28 -1.61 -17.85
CA LEU A 78 20.21 -2.47 -17.33
C LEU A 78 19.58 -1.88 -16.08
N ILE A 79 20.38 -1.40 -15.12
CA ILE A 79 19.91 -0.72 -13.91
C ILE A 79 19.04 0.48 -14.29
N ALA A 80 19.54 1.37 -15.16
CA ALA A 80 18.80 2.55 -15.60
C ALA A 80 17.49 2.18 -16.32
N LYS A 81 17.45 1.07 -17.06
CA LYS A 81 16.22 0.58 -17.71
C LYS A 81 15.20 0.13 -16.66
N VAL A 82 15.60 -0.63 -15.66
CA VAL A 82 14.71 -1.10 -14.59
C VAL A 82 14.26 0.08 -13.72
N GLU A 83 15.14 1.03 -13.41
CA GLU A 83 14.79 2.24 -12.66
C GLU A 83 13.75 3.11 -13.39
N ARG A 84 13.87 3.22 -14.72
CA ARG A 84 12.82 3.87 -15.54
C ARG A 84 11.52 3.10 -15.47
N GLN A 85 11.55 1.78 -15.60
CA GLN A 85 10.33 0.97 -15.45
C GLN A 85 9.68 1.16 -14.07
N VAL A 86 10.49 1.23 -13.00
CA VAL A 86 10.00 1.53 -11.65
C VAL A 86 9.31 2.90 -11.62
N ALA A 87 9.95 3.91 -12.18
CA ALA A 87 9.45 5.29 -12.20
C ALA A 87 8.18 5.45 -13.05
N ASP A 88 8.12 4.82 -14.22
CA ASP A 88 7.14 5.11 -15.26
C ASP A 88 5.92 4.17 -15.17
N GLU A 89 6.10 2.95 -14.67
CA GLU A 89 5.05 1.92 -14.67
C GLU A 89 4.70 1.46 -13.25
N ILE A 90 5.70 1.06 -12.46
CA ILE A 90 5.46 0.34 -11.19
C ILE A 90 4.97 1.29 -10.10
N VAL A 91 5.65 2.42 -9.88
CA VAL A 91 5.26 3.40 -8.86
C VAL A 91 3.89 4.02 -9.16
N PRO A 92 3.59 4.46 -10.40
CA PRO A 92 2.25 4.96 -10.73
C PRO A 92 1.15 3.91 -10.57
N ALA A 93 1.42 2.64 -10.91
CA ALA A 93 0.48 1.56 -10.67
C ALA A 93 0.25 1.35 -9.17
N LEU A 94 1.31 1.25 -8.37
CA LEU A 94 1.22 1.09 -6.92
C LEU A 94 0.45 2.25 -6.26
N LEU A 95 0.70 3.48 -6.69
CA LEU A 95 -0.01 4.67 -6.22
C LEU A 95 -1.52 4.55 -6.48
N ARG A 96 -1.88 4.23 -7.73
CA ARG A 96 -3.29 4.07 -8.13
C ARG A 96 -4.00 2.97 -7.34
N GLU A 97 -3.34 1.82 -7.15
CA GLU A 97 -3.92 0.71 -6.39
C GLU A 97 -4.03 1.05 -4.90
N ALA A 98 -3.05 1.75 -4.32
CA ALA A 98 -3.10 2.19 -2.93
C ALA A 98 -4.25 3.18 -2.70
N ASP A 99 -4.42 4.16 -3.60
CA ASP A 99 -5.52 5.11 -3.53
C ASP A 99 -6.89 4.44 -3.70
N THR A 100 -7.02 3.57 -4.72
CA THR A 100 -8.27 2.84 -4.99
C THR A 100 -8.66 1.96 -3.82
N PHE A 101 -7.69 1.26 -3.22
CA PHE A 101 -7.93 0.40 -2.08
C PHE A 101 -8.27 1.22 -0.82
N ARG A 102 -7.60 2.35 -0.58
CA ARG A 102 -7.94 3.29 0.50
C ARG A 102 -9.37 3.78 0.38
N ASP A 103 -9.79 4.23 -0.80
CA ASP A 103 -11.15 4.71 -1.03
C ASP A 103 -12.19 3.59 -0.88
N SER A 104 -11.86 2.37 -1.30
CA SER A 104 -12.72 1.20 -1.12
C SER A 104 -12.92 0.87 0.37
N LEU A 105 -11.85 0.91 1.17
CA LEU A 105 -11.91 0.75 2.62
C LEU A 105 -12.74 1.86 3.27
N ARG A 106 -12.57 3.13 2.86
CA ARG A 106 -13.35 4.25 3.40
C ARG A 106 -14.84 4.08 3.15
N ARG A 107 -15.23 3.72 1.92
CA ARG A 107 -16.64 3.47 1.57
C ARG A 107 -17.21 2.30 2.38
N PHE A 108 -16.48 1.19 2.43
CA PHE A 108 -16.87 0.02 3.21
C PHE A 108 -17.13 0.37 4.68
N TYR A 109 -16.20 1.06 5.36
CA TYR A 109 -16.37 1.38 6.77
C TYR A 109 -17.47 2.43 7.00
N ALA A 110 -17.68 3.37 6.07
CA ALA A 110 -18.79 4.30 6.14
C ALA A 110 -20.15 3.59 6.01
N GLU A 111 -20.32 2.72 5.01
CA GLU A 111 -21.53 1.91 4.81
C GLU A 111 -21.79 0.96 5.99
N ALA A 112 -20.73 0.36 6.54
CA ALA A 112 -20.80 -0.47 7.75
C ALA A 112 -21.32 0.35 8.93
N ALA A 113 -20.77 1.54 9.16
CA ALA A 113 -21.17 2.41 10.27
C ALA A 113 -22.64 2.82 10.17
N GLU A 114 -23.11 3.19 8.98
CA GLU A 114 -24.51 3.53 8.72
C GLU A 114 -25.44 2.33 8.92
N THR A 115 -25.04 1.14 8.46
CA THR A 115 -25.81 -0.10 8.60
C THR A 115 -25.98 -0.47 10.07
N VAL A 116 -24.88 -0.48 10.85
CA VAL A 116 -24.92 -0.77 12.29
C VAL A 116 -25.75 0.27 13.03
N ALA A 117 -25.55 1.55 12.74
CA ALA A 117 -26.33 2.62 13.37
C ALA A 117 -27.83 2.48 13.06
N GLY A 118 -28.20 2.14 11.83
CA GLY A 118 -29.58 1.88 11.43
C GLY A 118 -30.22 0.68 12.15
N GLN A 119 -29.48 -0.41 12.32
CA GLN A 119 -29.94 -1.60 13.05
C GLN A 119 -30.16 -1.30 14.53
N ILE A 120 -29.24 -0.58 15.16
CA ILE A 120 -29.37 -0.18 16.56
C ILE A 120 -30.51 0.81 16.74
N ALA A 121 -30.64 1.81 15.85
CA ALA A 121 -31.75 2.76 15.87
C ALA A 121 -33.10 2.05 15.73
N ALA A 122 -33.20 0.99 14.92
CA ALA A 122 -34.42 0.20 14.78
C ALA A 122 -34.84 -0.50 16.10
N ILE A 123 -33.89 -0.88 16.96
CA ILE A 123 -34.18 -1.41 18.31
C ILE A 123 -34.79 -0.32 19.20
N PHE A 124 -34.33 0.93 19.05
CA PHE A 124 -34.80 2.05 19.85
C PHE A 124 -36.12 2.67 19.37
N ARG A 125 -36.46 2.54 18.07
CA ARG A 125 -37.69 3.11 17.47
C ARG A 125 -38.98 2.83 18.26
N PRO A 126 -39.26 1.60 18.74
CA PRO A 126 -40.49 1.32 19.51
C PRO A 126 -40.60 2.11 20.82
N PHE A 127 -39.46 2.45 21.46
CA PHE A 127 -39.44 3.22 22.70
C PHE A 127 -39.74 4.70 22.49
N PHE A 128 -39.65 5.17 21.24
CA PHE A 128 -39.94 6.55 20.86
C PHE A 128 -41.22 6.68 20.01
N ALA A 129 -41.96 5.60 19.79
CA ALA A 129 -43.18 5.58 18.99
C ALA A 129 -44.45 6.25 19.58
N PRO A 130 -44.59 6.63 20.88
CA PRO A 130 -45.90 7.10 21.36
C PRO A 130 -46.26 8.54 20.95
N GLN A 131 -45.42 9.28 20.20
CA GLN A 131 -45.70 10.66 19.81
C GLN A 131 -45.60 10.86 18.28
N PRO A 132 -46.71 10.78 17.53
CA PRO A 132 -46.73 10.92 16.07
C PRO A 132 -46.23 12.28 15.58
N ASN A 133 -46.33 13.33 16.40
CA ASN A 133 -45.92 14.69 16.06
C ASN A 133 -44.40 14.93 16.22
N ARG A 134 -43.64 13.94 16.73
CA ARG A 134 -42.18 14.03 16.95
C ARG A 134 -41.39 12.86 16.36
N ALA A 135 -42.02 12.09 15.47
CA ALA A 135 -41.43 10.86 14.93
C ALA A 135 -40.06 11.09 14.24
N GLY A 136 -39.85 12.22 13.56
CA GLY A 136 -38.57 12.58 12.94
C GLY A 136 -37.45 12.84 13.97
N GLU A 137 -37.69 13.77 14.91
CA GLU A 137 -36.74 14.12 15.98
C GLU A 137 -36.32 12.90 16.83
N LEU A 138 -37.25 11.95 17.00
CA LEU A 138 -37.04 10.74 17.76
C LEU A 138 -36.25 9.66 17.01
N VAL A 139 -36.38 9.60 15.69
CA VAL A 139 -35.55 8.75 14.82
C VAL A 139 -34.12 9.28 14.79
N ASP A 140 -33.93 10.61 14.68
CA ASP A 140 -32.62 11.24 14.70
C ASP A 140 -31.91 10.98 16.04
N ARG A 141 -32.63 11.12 17.15
CA ARG A 141 -32.09 10.82 18.49
C ARG A 141 -31.74 9.34 18.66
N ALA A 142 -32.52 8.42 18.07
CA ALA A 142 -32.20 6.99 18.08
C ALA A 142 -30.91 6.69 17.29
N LEU A 143 -30.68 7.40 16.17
CA LEU A 143 -29.45 7.31 15.39
C LEU A 143 -28.25 7.91 16.14
N ASP A 144 -28.42 9.02 16.85
CA ASP A 144 -27.34 9.62 17.64
C ASP A 144 -26.90 8.71 18.79
N ILE A 145 -27.86 8.09 19.50
CA ILE A 145 -27.57 7.08 20.51
C ILE A 145 -26.89 5.86 19.87
N ALA A 146 -27.38 5.42 18.71
CA ALA A 146 -26.79 4.30 17.98
C ALA A 146 -25.33 4.55 17.61
N ARG A 147 -25.00 5.76 17.12
CA ARG A 147 -23.64 6.17 16.76
C ARG A 147 -22.68 6.18 17.96
N GLN A 148 -23.19 6.38 19.17
CA GLN A 148 -22.41 6.37 20.41
C GLN A 148 -22.22 4.98 21.02
N THR A 149 -22.77 3.93 20.41
CA THR A 149 -22.54 2.56 20.88
C THR A 149 -21.12 2.08 20.55
N ASP A 150 -20.56 1.23 21.40
CA ASP A 150 -19.21 0.68 21.23
C ASP A 150 -18.99 0.05 19.85
N ASP A 151 -20.00 -0.64 19.30
CA ASP A 151 -19.90 -1.27 17.99
C ASP A 151 -19.77 -0.23 16.86
N CYS A 152 -20.56 0.86 16.90
CA CYS A 152 -20.42 1.96 15.94
C CYS A 152 -19.10 2.72 16.13
N LEU A 153 -18.72 3.02 17.36
CA LEU A 153 -17.48 3.75 17.67
C LEU A 153 -16.25 3.01 17.17
N ARG A 154 -16.20 1.68 17.33
CA ARG A 154 -15.11 0.85 16.77
C ARG A 154 -15.03 0.93 15.25
N ILE A 155 -16.17 0.97 14.54
CA ILE A 155 -16.19 1.09 13.07
C ILE A 155 -15.74 2.49 12.64
N TYR A 156 -16.19 3.55 13.33
CA TYR A 156 -15.74 4.92 13.06
C TYR A 156 -14.25 5.11 13.34
N GLU A 157 -13.70 4.48 14.38
CA GLU A 157 -12.27 4.48 14.65
C GLU A 157 -11.48 3.85 13.49
N ARG A 158 -11.97 2.72 12.94
CA ARG A 158 -11.34 2.10 11.75
C ARG A 158 -11.42 2.99 10.51
N LEU A 159 -12.57 3.63 10.28
CA LEU A 159 -12.72 4.61 9.20
C LEU A 159 -11.72 5.76 9.33
N GLU A 160 -11.51 6.27 10.55
CA GLU A 160 -10.55 7.31 10.83
C GLU A 160 -9.11 6.84 10.59
N GLN A 161 -8.75 5.65 11.06
CA GLN A 161 -7.44 5.04 10.82
C GLN A 161 -7.11 4.94 9.33
N VAL A 162 -8.06 4.46 8.50
CA VAL A 162 -7.90 4.39 7.04
C VAL A 162 -7.76 5.80 6.43
N THR A 163 -8.58 6.76 6.89
CA THR A 163 -8.56 8.13 6.37
C THR A 163 -7.24 8.86 6.68
N ARG A 164 -6.60 8.52 7.81
CA ARG A 164 -5.31 9.08 8.22
C ARG A 164 -4.11 8.48 7.47
N VAL A 165 -4.29 7.41 6.69
CA VAL A 165 -3.20 6.88 5.86
C VAL A 165 -2.83 7.91 4.79
N ALA A 166 -1.65 8.49 4.94
CA ALA A 166 -1.06 9.42 3.99
C ALA A 166 -0.47 8.65 2.81
N VAL A 167 -1.24 8.51 1.74
CA VAL A 167 -0.72 8.11 0.43
C VAL A 167 -0.04 9.34 -0.18
N PRO A 168 1.22 9.25 -0.64
CA PRO A 168 1.93 10.39 -1.23
C PRO A 168 1.15 11.00 -2.40
N ASP A 169 0.96 12.31 -2.36
CA ASP A 169 0.26 13.11 -3.38
C ASP A 169 1.22 13.96 -4.22
N GLN A 170 2.48 14.08 -3.79
CA GLN A 170 3.51 14.86 -4.46
C GLN A 170 4.18 14.08 -5.60
N PRO A 171 4.70 14.79 -6.63
CA PRO A 171 5.50 14.15 -7.67
C PRO A 171 6.74 13.48 -7.08
N ARG A 172 7.05 12.27 -7.56
CA ARG A 172 8.24 11.47 -7.18
C ARG A 172 9.58 12.21 -7.36
N SER A 173 9.63 13.27 -8.17
CA SER A 173 10.88 13.89 -8.67
C SER A 173 11.80 14.51 -7.61
N ASN A 174 11.28 14.90 -6.44
CA ASN A 174 12.07 15.63 -5.44
C ASN A 174 12.96 14.71 -4.58
N ASP A 175 12.49 13.49 -4.31
CA ASP A 175 13.23 12.45 -3.59
C ASP A 175 12.58 11.10 -3.88
N PRO A 176 13.00 10.41 -4.97
CA PRO A 176 12.35 9.19 -5.41
C PRO A 176 12.40 8.07 -4.38
N ALA A 177 13.51 7.95 -3.65
CA ALA A 177 13.69 6.90 -2.65
C ALA A 177 12.74 7.10 -1.45
N ARG A 178 12.65 8.34 -0.97
CA ARG A 178 11.72 8.66 0.13
C ARG A 178 10.26 8.55 -0.30
N HIS A 179 9.94 9.00 -1.51
CA HIS A 179 8.59 8.87 -2.05
C HIS A 179 8.18 7.41 -2.16
N ASP A 180 9.01 6.56 -2.78
CA ASP A 180 8.71 5.15 -2.99
C ASP A 180 8.61 4.41 -1.64
N ALA A 181 9.47 4.74 -0.67
CA ALA A 181 9.39 4.21 0.70
C ALA A 181 8.07 4.58 1.40
N ALA A 182 7.68 5.85 1.35
CA ALA A 182 6.42 6.32 1.94
C ALA A 182 5.20 5.65 1.29
N LEU A 183 5.22 5.48 -0.04
CA LEU A 183 4.15 4.79 -0.76
C LEU A 183 4.05 3.31 -0.35
N VAL A 184 5.19 2.61 -0.25
CA VAL A 184 5.23 1.21 0.20
C VAL A 184 4.73 1.07 1.64
N GLU A 185 5.11 1.99 2.53
CA GLU A 185 4.64 2.02 3.91
C GLU A 185 3.12 2.24 3.99
N ALA A 186 2.59 3.22 3.26
CA ALA A 186 1.16 3.49 3.18
C ALA A 186 0.37 2.27 2.65
N ALA A 187 0.83 1.65 1.57
CA ALA A 187 0.21 0.45 0.99
C ALA A 187 0.20 -0.73 1.99
N ARG A 188 1.31 -0.96 2.70
CA ARG A 188 1.39 -2.00 3.74
C ARG A 188 0.43 -1.71 4.90
N HIS A 189 0.37 -0.46 5.35
CA HIS A 189 -0.54 -0.07 6.43
C HIS A 189 -2.00 -0.31 6.05
N LEU A 190 -2.41 0.03 4.82
CA LEU A 190 -3.76 -0.26 4.33
C LEU A 190 -4.08 -1.75 4.33
N LEU A 191 -3.14 -2.60 3.88
CA LEU A 191 -3.32 -4.05 3.92
C LEU A 191 -3.49 -4.57 5.35
N THR A 192 -2.70 -4.07 6.30
CA THR A 192 -2.84 -4.44 7.72
C THR A 192 -4.20 -4.01 8.28
N LEU A 193 -4.68 -2.82 7.94
CA LEU A 193 -6.01 -2.35 8.38
C LEU A 193 -7.15 -3.20 7.79
N ALA A 194 -6.98 -3.72 6.57
CA ALA A 194 -7.96 -4.62 5.97
C ALA A 194 -7.97 -6.03 6.60
N GLU A 195 -6.83 -6.50 7.11
CA GLU A 195 -6.72 -7.81 7.78
C GLU A 195 -7.23 -7.80 9.22
N GLN A 196 -7.33 -6.62 9.84
CA GLN A 196 -7.84 -6.42 11.20
C GLN A 196 -9.35 -6.12 11.28
N GLY A 197 -10.00 -5.88 10.14
CA GLY A 197 -11.43 -5.59 10.01
C GLY A 197 -12.28 -6.85 9.95
#